data_AF-A0AAD4XVF9-F1
#
_entry.id   AF-A0AAD4XVF9-F1
#
_cell.length_a   1.000
_cell.length_b   1.000
_cell.length_c   1.000
_cell.angle_alpha   90.00
_cell.angle_beta   90.00
_cell.angle_gamma   90.00
#
_symmetry.space_group_name_H-M   'P 1'
#
loop_
_entity.id
_entity.type
_entity.pdbx_description
1 polymer ?
#
loop_
_entity_poly.entity_id
_entity_poly.type
_entity_poly.pdbx_seq_one_letter_code
_entity_poly.pdbx_strand_id
1 'polypeptide(L)'
;MDSKKRIRAEDYEKMMIHELESEVIQRQSMLHDMRIPKTSLEIALIKLSLFQKVLVDIQKLQTRIGELERQLDYKTELQNEVEIIIEAEVEKLQSKVASLEKQADDKTDEAKRLKGTIDELTKSMNEKTECIESLEDLNKILTVNEHRHNDELQKARKTLIQGIGESANSRSSIRVKRMGELDSKPFGDALKRKRSSSSADLVANQSVLLCNFWELMLTDQAWHPFKITLVDGKHQVIYHSISLATYTSS
;
A
#
# COMPACT_ATOMS: atom_id res chain seq x y z
N MET A 1 133.84 87.26 -37.65
CA MET A 1 133.78 86.13 -36.70
C MET A 1 132.57 85.21 -36.93
N ASP A 2 131.86 85.28 -38.06
CA ASP A 2 130.46 84.80 -38.11
C ASP A 2 130.20 83.59 -39.03
N SER A 3 131.01 83.36 -40.06
CA SER A 3 130.68 82.38 -41.12
C SER A 3 130.85 80.91 -40.69
N LYS A 4 131.81 80.60 -39.80
CA LYS A 4 132.10 79.21 -39.35
C LYS A 4 131.10 78.64 -38.33
N LYS A 5 130.35 79.50 -37.62
CA LYS A 5 129.26 79.04 -36.72
C LYS A 5 128.00 78.74 -37.52
N ARG A 6 127.73 79.54 -38.55
CA ARG A 6 126.58 79.38 -39.45
C ARG A 6 126.62 78.05 -40.22
N ILE A 7 127.79 77.71 -40.78
CA ILE A 7 127.99 76.44 -41.50
C ILE A 7 127.74 75.23 -40.58
N ARG A 8 128.24 75.25 -39.33
CA ARG A 8 128.00 74.17 -38.37
C ARG A 8 126.52 74.03 -37.99
N ALA A 9 125.80 75.14 -37.82
CA ALA A 9 124.37 75.10 -37.51
C ALA A 9 123.56 74.50 -38.68
N GLU A 10 123.90 74.89 -39.92
CA GLU A 10 123.29 74.34 -41.14
C GLU A 10 123.56 72.84 -41.31
N ASP A 11 124.74 72.35 -40.93
CA ASP A 11 125.07 70.92 -40.98
C ASP A 11 124.29 70.11 -39.93
N TYR A 12 124.11 70.65 -38.72
CA TYR A 12 123.28 70.02 -37.69
C TYR A 12 121.80 69.98 -38.10
N GLU A 13 121.31 71.05 -38.73
CA GLU A 13 119.93 71.12 -39.23
C GLU A 13 119.69 70.09 -40.34
N LYS A 14 120.64 69.93 -41.28
CA LYS A 14 120.57 68.88 -42.31
C LYS A 14 120.57 67.47 -41.74
N MET A 15 121.38 67.19 -40.72
CA MET A 15 121.35 65.88 -40.05
C MET A 15 120.01 65.61 -39.38
N MET A 16 119.44 66.61 -38.70
CA MET A 16 118.15 66.47 -38.03
C MET A 16 117.01 66.27 -39.04
N ILE A 17 117.07 66.95 -40.18
CA ILE A 17 116.13 66.75 -41.30
C ILE A 17 116.24 65.33 -41.84
N HIS A 18 117.44 64.82 -42.10
CA HIS A 18 117.63 63.46 -42.61
C HIS A 18 117.17 62.38 -41.61
N GLU A 19 117.39 62.58 -40.31
CA GLU A 19 116.90 61.69 -39.25
C GLU A 19 115.36 61.66 -39.22
N LEU A 20 114.73 62.84 -39.30
CA LEU A 20 113.27 62.97 -39.37
C LEU A 20 112.70 62.36 -40.65
N GLU A 21 113.35 62.55 -41.80
CA GLU A 21 112.95 61.95 -43.07
C GLU A 21 113.04 60.43 -43.04
N SER A 22 114.13 59.90 -42.50
CA SER A 22 114.31 58.47 -42.22
C SER A 22 113.17 57.92 -41.37
N GLU A 23 112.82 58.60 -40.28
CA GLU A 23 111.78 58.14 -39.38
C GLU A 23 110.37 58.27 -40.00
N VAL A 24 110.11 59.30 -40.80
CA VAL A 24 108.87 59.43 -41.57
C VAL A 24 108.72 58.31 -42.59
N ILE A 25 109.80 57.97 -43.31
CA ILE A 25 109.80 56.86 -44.28
C ILE A 25 109.55 55.53 -43.55
N GLN A 26 110.20 55.33 -42.41
CA GLN A 26 110.02 54.11 -41.61
C GLN A 26 108.58 53.99 -41.08
N ARG A 27 108.00 55.09 -40.57
CA ARG A 27 106.59 55.13 -40.13
C ARG A 27 105.62 54.93 -41.30
N GLN A 28 105.92 55.47 -42.48
CA GLN A 28 105.13 55.25 -43.70
C GLN A 28 105.19 53.78 -44.16
N SER A 29 106.35 53.13 -44.05
CA SER A 29 106.50 51.69 -44.31
C SER A 29 105.67 50.87 -43.34
N MET A 30 105.74 51.16 -42.03
CA MET A 30 104.95 50.46 -41.01
C MET A 30 103.43 50.60 -41.25
N LEU A 31 102.98 51.76 -41.73
CA LEU A 31 101.57 51.98 -42.10
C LEU A 31 101.15 51.18 -43.34
N HIS A 32 102.06 50.97 -44.29
CA HIS A 32 101.78 50.16 -45.48
C HIS A 32 101.61 48.68 -45.13
N ASP A 33 102.40 48.17 -44.20
CA ASP A 33 102.34 46.78 -43.71
C ASP A 33 101.14 46.52 -42.79
N MET A 34 100.57 47.56 -42.19
CA MET A 34 99.33 47.48 -41.38
C MET A 34 98.05 47.44 -42.22
N ARG A 35 98.15 47.35 -43.56
CA ARG A 35 97.01 47.34 -44.49
C ARG A 35 96.21 46.05 -44.35
N ILE A 36 95.14 46.10 -43.56
CA ILE A 36 94.10 45.06 -43.51
C ILE A 36 93.73 44.68 -44.96
N PRO A 37 93.89 43.41 -45.38
CA PRO A 37 93.62 43.00 -46.76
C PRO A 37 92.18 43.34 -47.13
N LYS A 38 91.95 43.97 -48.29
CA LYS A 38 90.60 44.36 -48.78
C LYS A 38 89.62 43.16 -48.81
N THR A 39 90.14 41.97 -49.09
CA THR A 39 89.43 40.67 -49.02
C THR A 39 88.93 40.31 -47.61
N SER A 40 89.64 40.70 -46.56
CA SER A 40 89.22 40.49 -45.16
C SER A 40 87.96 41.31 -44.82
N LEU A 41 87.86 42.53 -45.36
CA LEU A 41 86.72 43.43 -45.16
C LEU A 41 85.46 42.91 -45.87
N GLU A 42 85.61 42.40 -47.10
CA GLU A 42 84.52 41.79 -47.88
C GLU A 42 83.94 40.54 -47.19
N ILE A 43 84.80 39.69 -46.63
CA ILE A 43 84.38 38.52 -45.83
C ILE A 43 83.61 38.97 -44.57
N ALA A 44 84.06 40.03 -43.90
CA ALA A 44 83.38 40.57 -42.72
C ALA A 44 81.98 41.10 -43.07
N LEU A 45 81.82 41.82 -44.19
CA LEU A 45 80.53 42.32 -44.66
C LEU A 45 79.55 41.18 -45.01
N ILE A 46 80.01 40.14 -45.71
CA ILE A 46 79.19 38.95 -46.02
C ILE A 46 78.72 38.28 -44.73
N LYS A 47 79.62 38.05 -43.76
CA LYS A 47 79.28 37.49 -42.45
C LYS A 47 78.23 38.34 -41.73
N LEU A 48 78.38 39.67 -41.75
CA LEU A 48 77.46 40.59 -41.09
C LEU A 48 76.05 40.52 -41.72
N SER A 49 75.97 40.42 -43.05
CA SER A 49 74.69 40.22 -43.75
C SER A 49 74.02 38.88 -43.40
N LEU A 50 74.81 37.80 -43.27
CA LEU A 50 74.33 36.48 -42.87
C LEU A 50 73.82 36.49 -41.42
N PHE A 51 74.58 37.09 -40.49
CA PHE A 51 74.15 37.27 -39.11
C PHE A 51 72.84 38.06 -39.00
N GLN A 52 72.67 39.11 -39.79
CA GLN A 52 71.44 39.90 -39.79
C GLN A 52 70.24 39.09 -40.29
N LYS A 53 70.43 38.24 -41.30
CA LYS A 53 69.41 37.31 -41.78
C LYS A 53 69.00 36.30 -40.70
N VAL A 54 70.00 35.70 -40.04
CA VAL A 54 69.79 34.76 -38.92
C VAL A 54 69.06 35.43 -37.76
N LEU A 55 69.40 36.67 -37.41
CA LEU A 55 68.72 37.43 -36.35
C LEU A 55 67.23 37.63 -36.63
N VAL A 56 66.87 37.97 -37.87
CA VAL A 56 65.46 38.13 -38.27
C VAL A 56 64.70 36.81 -38.17
N ASP A 57 65.30 35.70 -38.59
CA ASP A 57 64.66 34.39 -38.51
C ASP A 57 64.51 33.92 -37.05
N ILE A 58 65.48 34.21 -36.16
CA ILE A 58 65.34 33.98 -34.72
C ILE A 58 64.16 34.78 -34.15
N GLN A 59 64.00 36.05 -34.52
CA GLN A 59 62.87 36.86 -34.06
C GLN A 59 61.51 36.31 -34.54
N LYS A 60 61.43 35.86 -35.80
CA LYS A 60 60.22 35.19 -36.32
C LYS A 60 59.91 33.92 -35.53
N LEU A 61 60.92 33.10 -35.25
CA LEU A 61 60.77 31.89 -34.45
C LEU A 61 60.33 32.18 -33.02
N GLN A 62 60.93 33.18 -32.35
CA GLN A 62 60.53 33.62 -31.01
C GLN A 62 59.08 34.11 -30.98
N THR A 63 58.67 34.90 -31.97
CA THR A 63 57.26 35.35 -32.09
C THR A 63 56.32 34.16 -32.26
N ARG A 64 56.73 33.16 -33.05
CA ARG A 64 55.93 31.94 -33.26
C ARG A 64 55.85 31.06 -32.01
N ILE A 65 56.93 30.94 -31.25
CA ILE A 65 56.97 30.21 -29.98
C ILE A 65 55.99 30.85 -28.99
N GLY A 66 56.04 32.17 -28.80
CA GLY A 66 55.12 32.86 -27.88
C GLY A 66 53.64 32.75 -28.27
N GLU A 67 53.33 32.70 -29.57
CA GLU A 67 51.97 32.45 -30.04
C GLU A 67 51.51 31.01 -29.72
N LEU A 68 52.38 30.03 -29.92
CA LEU A 68 52.08 28.63 -29.61
C LEU A 68 51.91 28.40 -28.10
N GLU A 69 52.71 29.06 -27.27
CA GLU A 69 52.58 29.02 -25.80
C GLU A 69 51.21 29.54 -25.35
N ARG A 70 50.77 30.71 -25.86
CA ARG A 70 49.43 31.23 -25.56
C ARG A 70 48.30 30.30 -26.00
N GLN A 71 48.43 29.67 -27.17
CA GLN A 71 47.44 28.70 -27.65
C GLN A 71 47.37 27.46 -26.76
N LEU A 72 48.52 27.02 -26.23
CA LEU A 72 48.59 25.90 -25.31
C LEU A 72 47.96 26.25 -23.96
N ASP A 73 48.23 27.44 -23.43
CA ASP A 73 47.64 27.93 -22.18
C ASP A 73 46.11 28.01 -22.31
N TYR A 74 45.61 28.62 -23.39
CA TYR A 74 44.17 28.73 -23.66
C TYR A 74 43.50 27.36 -23.78
N LYS A 75 44.14 26.40 -24.47
CA LYS A 75 43.62 25.03 -24.58
C LYS A 75 43.56 24.33 -23.22
N THR A 76 44.58 24.53 -22.38
CA THR A 76 44.65 23.92 -21.05
C THR A 76 43.54 24.46 -20.15
N GLU A 77 43.26 25.75 -20.22
CA GLU A 77 42.19 26.40 -19.46
C GLU A 77 40.81 25.88 -19.88
N LEU A 78 40.55 25.77 -21.19
CA LEU A 78 39.33 25.14 -21.71
C LEU A 78 39.20 23.66 -21.30
N GLN A 79 40.30 22.90 -21.27
CA GLN A 79 40.26 21.51 -20.83
C GLN A 79 39.86 21.39 -19.36
N ASN A 80 40.42 22.24 -18.49
CA ASN A 80 40.08 22.26 -17.07
C ASN A 80 38.61 22.64 -16.85
N GLU A 81 38.08 23.60 -17.62
CA GLU A 81 36.66 23.99 -17.51
C GLU A 81 35.73 22.84 -17.93
N VAL A 82 36.06 22.13 -19.00
CA VAL A 82 35.33 20.93 -19.44
C VAL A 82 35.42 19.82 -18.39
N GLU A 83 36.59 19.61 -17.78
CA GLU A 83 36.80 18.61 -16.73
C GLU A 83 35.91 18.88 -15.51
N ILE A 84 35.86 20.13 -15.03
CA ILE A 84 34.99 20.54 -13.91
C ILE A 84 33.51 20.28 -14.24
N ILE A 85 33.06 20.58 -15.46
CA ILE A 85 31.66 20.36 -15.87
C ILE A 85 31.34 18.86 -15.89
N ILE A 86 32.25 18.04 -16.40
CA ILE A 86 32.08 16.58 -16.44
C ILE A 86 32.03 16.00 -15.03
N GLU A 87 32.93 16.42 -14.14
CA GLU A 87 32.96 15.97 -12.74
C GLU A 87 31.64 16.30 -12.02
N ALA A 88 31.13 17.52 -12.20
CA ALA A 88 29.86 17.93 -11.62
C ALA A 88 28.67 17.10 -12.13
N GLU A 89 28.62 16.79 -13.43
CA GLU A 89 27.53 15.96 -13.97
C GLU A 89 27.67 14.50 -13.53
N VAL A 90 28.89 13.97 -13.39
CA VAL A 90 29.15 12.63 -12.84
C VAL A 90 28.65 12.53 -11.40
N GLU A 91 28.97 13.50 -10.54
CA GLU A 91 28.52 13.51 -9.14
C GLU A 91 26.99 13.58 -9.04
N LYS A 92 26.36 14.42 -9.85
CA LYS A 92 24.90 14.53 -9.95
C LYS A 92 24.26 13.21 -10.41
N LEU A 93 24.83 12.54 -11.41
CA LEU A 93 24.33 11.25 -11.87
C LEU A 93 24.52 10.16 -10.81
N GLN A 94 25.66 10.12 -10.12
CA GLN A 94 25.91 9.19 -9.02
C GLN A 94 24.91 9.36 -7.88
N SER A 95 24.64 10.59 -7.46
CA SER A 95 23.63 10.86 -6.42
C SER A 95 22.22 10.41 -6.84
N LYS A 96 21.88 10.58 -8.12
CA LYS A 96 20.59 10.13 -8.67
C LYS A 96 20.49 8.60 -8.72
N VAL A 97 21.56 7.91 -9.08
CA VAL A 97 21.63 6.44 -9.07
C VAL A 97 21.44 5.92 -7.64
N ALA A 98 22.17 6.44 -6.66
CA ALA A 98 22.05 6.01 -5.27
C ALA A 98 20.63 6.20 -4.70
N SER A 99 19.95 7.30 -5.07
CA SER A 99 18.56 7.54 -4.69
C SER A 99 17.60 6.51 -5.29
N LEU A 100 17.78 6.17 -6.57
CA LEU A 100 16.96 5.17 -7.27
C LEU A 100 17.18 3.75 -6.71
N GLU A 101 18.42 3.38 -6.39
CA GLU A 101 18.75 2.10 -5.77
C GLU A 101 18.06 1.95 -4.41
N LYS A 102 18.15 2.97 -3.54
CA LYS A 102 17.45 2.97 -2.26
C LYS A 102 15.94 2.83 -2.41
N GLN A 103 15.35 3.54 -3.37
CA GLN A 103 13.91 3.43 -3.65
C GLN A 103 13.51 2.02 -4.14
N ALA A 104 14.37 1.35 -4.90
CA ALA A 104 14.14 -0.01 -5.36
C ALA A 104 14.20 -1.02 -4.20
N ASP A 105 15.15 -0.87 -3.29
CA ASP A 105 15.26 -1.71 -2.08
C ASP A 105 14.06 -1.54 -1.15
N ASP A 106 13.67 -0.30 -0.86
CA ASP A 106 12.51 0.01 0.01
C ASP A 106 11.22 -0.64 -0.54
N LYS A 107 10.98 -0.54 -1.85
CA LYS A 107 9.83 -1.19 -2.52
C LYS A 107 9.92 -2.72 -2.48
N THR A 108 11.12 -3.28 -2.56
CA THR A 108 11.34 -4.73 -2.51
C THR A 108 11.00 -5.28 -1.12
N ASP A 109 11.39 -4.58 -0.06
CA ASP A 109 11.08 -4.96 1.31
C ASP A 109 9.60 -4.76 1.65
N GLU A 110 8.97 -3.68 1.17
CA GLU A 110 7.53 -3.48 1.29
C GLU A 110 6.74 -4.60 0.59
N ALA A 111 7.15 -4.98 -0.63
CA ALA A 111 6.53 -6.08 -1.37
C ALA A 111 6.64 -7.43 -0.63
N LYS A 112 7.80 -7.72 -0.02
CA LYS A 112 7.98 -8.93 0.80
C LYS A 112 7.08 -8.92 2.04
N ARG A 113 6.97 -7.78 2.73
CA ARG A 113 6.08 -7.63 3.90
C ARG A 113 4.62 -7.84 3.53
N LEU A 114 4.15 -7.16 2.48
CA LEU A 114 2.78 -7.31 1.98
C LEU A 114 2.49 -8.76 1.57
N LYS A 115 3.44 -9.42 0.91
CA LYS A 115 3.30 -10.84 0.55
C LYS A 115 3.14 -11.74 1.77
N GLY A 116 3.93 -11.52 2.84
CA GLY A 116 3.78 -12.22 4.10
C GLY A 116 2.39 -12.03 4.74
N THR A 117 1.90 -10.80 4.80
CA THR A 117 0.56 -10.50 5.33
C THR A 117 -0.54 -11.15 4.50
N ILE A 118 -0.42 -11.15 3.17
CA ILE A 118 -1.37 -11.84 2.28
C ILE A 118 -1.39 -13.33 2.58
N ASP A 119 -0.24 -13.96 2.75
CA ASP A 119 -0.14 -15.40 3.01
C ASP A 119 -0.73 -15.76 4.40
N GLU A 120 -0.50 -14.94 5.42
CA GLU A 120 -1.10 -15.09 6.76
C GLU A 120 -2.63 -14.95 6.72
N LEU A 121 -3.14 -13.90 6.05
CA LEU A 121 -4.58 -13.68 5.90
C LEU A 121 -5.24 -14.80 5.10
N THR A 122 -4.59 -15.28 4.04
CA THR A 122 -5.08 -16.41 3.23
C THR A 122 -5.18 -17.68 4.07
N LYS A 123 -4.16 -17.97 4.89
CA LYS A 123 -4.19 -19.11 5.81
C LYS A 123 -5.34 -18.99 6.82
N SER A 124 -5.48 -17.84 7.47
CA SER A 124 -6.55 -17.61 8.45
C SER A 124 -7.94 -17.70 7.81
N MET A 125 -8.10 -17.25 6.57
CA MET A 125 -9.35 -17.35 5.84
C MET A 125 -9.70 -18.81 5.55
N ASN A 126 -8.75 -19.62 5.09
CA ASN A 126 -8.97 -21.05 4.84
C ASN A 126 -9.37 -21.79 6.12
N GLU A 127 -8.66 -21.58 7.24
CA GLU A 127 -8.99 -22.19 8.54
C GLU A 127 -10.41 -21.82 9.01
N LYS A 128 -10.83 -20.56 8.81
CA LYS A 128 -12.19 -20.13 9.14
C LYS A 128 -13.23 -20.75 8.22
N THR A 129 -12.96 -20.89 6.93
CA THR A 129 -13.85 -21.56 5.99
C THR A 129 -14.05 -23.03 6.35
N GLU A 130 -12.98 -23.78 6.63
CA GLU A 130 -13.05 -25.18 7.08
C GLU A 130 -13.85 -25.33 8.39
N CYS A 131 -13.68 -24.39 9.32
CA CYS A 131 -14.45 -24.35 10.57
C CYS A 131 -15.95 -24.12 10.31
N ILE A 132 -16.31 -23.20 9.41
CA ILE A 132 -17.70 -22.94 9.02
C ILE A 132 -18.32 -24.18 8.39
N GLU A 133 -17.64 -24.82 7.44
CA GLU A 133 -18.12 -26.05 6.79
C GLU A 133 -18.38 -27.16 7.83
N SER A 134 -17.45 -27.35 8.76
CA SER A 134 -17.58 -28.32 9.85
C SER A 134 -18.79 -28.02 10.77
N LEU A 135 -19.04 -26.75 11.08
CA LEU A 135 -20.19 -26.32 11.88
C LEU A 135 -21.51 -26.49 11.13
N GLU A 136 -21.55 -26.21 9.83
CA GLU A 136 -22.73 -26.43 9.00
C GLU A 136 -23.10 -27.91 8.92
N ASP A 137 -22.10 -28.79 8.76
CA ASP A 137 -22.33 -30.23 8.73
C ASP A 137 -22.81 -30.76 10.08
N LEU A 138 -22.21 -30.28 11.18
CA LEU A 138 -22.71 -30.60 12.52
C LEU A 138 -24.16 -30.13 12.71
N ASN A 139 -24.50 -28.93 12.25
CA ASN A 139 -25.85 -28.40 12.36
C ASN A 139 -26.87 -29.25 11.58
N LYS A 140 -26.54 -29.65 10.34
CA LYS A 140 -27.37 -30.58 9.55
C LYS A 140 -27.63 -31.89 10.31
N ILE A 141 -26.60 -32.48 10.91
CA ILE A 141 -26.73 -33.71 11.71
C ILE A 141 -27.64 -33.49 12.92
N LEU A 142 -27.46 -32.38 13.64
CA LEU A 142 -28.27 -32.06 14.81
C LEU A 142 -29.75 -31.85 14.46
N THR A 143 -30.05 -31.12 13.38
CA THR A 143 -31.42 -30.94 12.89
C THR A 143 -32.10 -32.28 12.58
N VAL A 144 -31.40 -33.18 11.87
CA VAL A 144 -31.94 -34.52 11.57
C VAL A 144 -32.20 -35.32 12.85
N ASN A 145 -31.26 -35.29 13.80
CA ASN A 145 -31.43 -35.98 15.08
C ASN A 145 -32.57 -35.40 15.91
N GLU A 146 -32.71 -34.07 15.96
CA GLU A 146 -33.80 -33.40 16.67
C GLU A 146 -35.16 -33.83 16.12
N HIS A 147 -35.34 -33.79 14.80
CA HIS A 147 -36.56 -34.25 14.16
C HIS A 147 -36.85 -35.72 14.46
N ARG A 148 -35.83 -36.59 14.38
CA ARG A 148 -35.99 -38.01 14.72
C ARG A 148 -36.43 -38.22 16.16
N HIS A 149 -35.76 -37.60 17.14
CA HIS A 149 -36.12 -37.75 18.54
C HIS A 149 -37.49 -37.15 18.86
N ASN A 150 -37.84 -36.03 18.22
CA ASN A 150 -39.18 -35.46 18.35
C ASN A 150 -40.25 -36.41 17.79
N ASP A 151 -40.03 -37.02 16.63
CA ASP A 151 -40.96 -38.01 16.06
C ASP A 151 -41.12 -39.24 16.96
N GLU A 152 -40.02 -39.75 17.53
CA GLU A 152 -40.04 -40.83 18.52
C GLU A 152 -40.84 -40.44 19.77
N LEU A 153 -40.61 -39.23 20.30
CA LEU A 153 -41.33 -38.69 21.45
C LEU A 153 -42.83 -38.55 21.17
N GLN A 154 -43.21 -38.04 19.98
CA GLN A 154 -44.62 -37.92 19.59
C GLN A 154 -45.27 -39.29 19.42
N LYS A 155 -44.57 -40.27 18.85
CA LYS A 155 -45.05 -41.67 18.74
C LYS A 155 -45.24 -42.30 20.11
N ALA A 156 -44.27 -42.14 21.03
CA ALA A 156 -44.37 -42.64 22.39
C ALA A 156 -45.55 -42.01 23.14
N ARG A 157 -45.73 -40.69 23.03
CA ARG A 157 -46.87 -39.97 23.62
C ARG A 157 -48.21 -40.47 23.09
N LYS A 158 -48.35 -40.61 21.76
CA LYS A 158 -49.59 -41.13 21.14
C LYS A 158 -49.90 -42.55 21.63
N THR A 159 -48.90 -43.42 21.65
CA THR A 159 -49.04 -44.82 22.10
C THR A 159 -49.45 -44.88 23.57
N LEU A 160 -48.85 -44.04 24.43
CA LEU A 160 -49.21 -43.97 25.85
C LEU A 160 -50.66 -43.50 26.04
N ILE A 161 -51.07 -42.43 25.35
CA ILE A 161 -52.45 -41.91 25.41
C ILE A 161 -53.44 -42.99 24.97
N GLN A 162 -53.14 -43.71 23.88
CA GLN A 162 -53.98 -44.79 23.38
C GLN A 162 -54.07 -45.94 24.39
N GLY A 163 -52.94 -46.43 24.91
CA GLY A 163 -52.92 -47.54 25.86
C GLY A 163 -53.64 -47.22 27.18
N ILE A 164 -53.54 -45.98 27.68
CA ILE A 164 -54.32 -45.52 28.84
C ILE A 164 -55.82 -45.50 28.51
N GLY A 165 -56.20 -45.04 27.31
CA GLY A 165 -57.59 -45.04 26.85
C GLY A 165 -58.19 -46.44 26.74
N GLU A 166 -57.46 -47.39 26.17
CA GLU A 166 -57.89 -48.78 25.97
C GLU A 166 -58.00 -49.57 27.29
N SER A 167 -57.11 -49.29 28.26
CA SER A 167 -57.09 -49.97 29.56
C SER A 167 -58.13 -49.43 30.56
N ALA A 168 -58.79 -48.30 30.24
CA ALA A 168 -59.82 -47.68 31.07
C ALA A 168 -61.15 -48.47 31.01
N ASN A 169 -61.22 -49.61 31.71
CA ASN A 169 -62.47 -50.35 31.90
C ASN A 169 -63.28 -49.79 33.07
N SER A 170 -64.61 -49.75 32.97
CA SER A 170 -65.54 -49.32 34.02
C SER A 170 -65.37 -49.99 35.40
N ARG A 171 -64.66 -51.13 35.46
CA ARG A 171 -64.41 -51.94 36.67
C ARG A 171 -62.97 -51.88 37.20
N SER A 172 -62.07 -51.08 36.62
CA SER A 172 -60.69 -50.95 37.12
C SER A 172 -60.59 -50.10 38.40
N SER A 173 -59.61 -50.41 39.25
CA SER A 173 -59.29 -49.64 40.47
C SER A 173 -58.74 -48.24 40.15
N ILE A 174 -58.12 -48.08 38.98
CA ILE A 174 -57.61 -46.81 38.45
C ILE A 174 -58.57 -46.32 37.36
N ARG A 175 -59.09 -45.10 37.52
CA ARG A 175 -60.00 -44.46 36.54
C ARG A 175 -59.28 -43.34 35.80
N VAL A 176 -59.54 -43.24 34.51
CA VAL A 176 -59.00 -42.18 33.64
C VAL A 176 -60.02 -41.04 33.58
N LYS A 177 -59.58 -39.81 33.87
CA LYS A 177 -60.37 -38.59 33.70
C LYS A 177 -59.71 -37.75 32.61
N ARG A 178 -60.44 -37.42 31.54
CA ARG A 178 -59.93 -36.49 30.52
C ARG A 178 -60.19 -35.06 30.98
N MET A 179 -59.15 -34.24 30.98
CA MET A 179 -59.29 -32.83 31.33
C MET A 179 -60.03 -32.09 30.23
N GLY A 180 -61.12 -31.40 30.57
CA GLY A 180 -61.95 -30.65 29.63
C GLY A 180 -63.16 -31.40 29.07
N GLU A 181 -63.23 -32.72 29.23
CA GLU A 181 -64.42 -33.52 28.89
C GLU A 181 -65.48 -33.37 30.00
N LEU A 182 -66.74 -33.15 29.60
CA LEU A 182 -67.87 -33.01 30.52
C LEU A 182 -68.49 -34.39 30.80
N ASP A 183 -68.87 -34.64 32.05
CA ASP A 183 -69.67 -35.81 32.39
C ASP A 183 -71.13 -35.53 32.01
N SER A 184 -71.75 -36.44 31.25
CA SER A 184 -73.16 -36.30 30.88
C SER A 184 -74.09 -36.51 32.07
N LYS A 185 -73.69 -37.26 33.11
CA LYS A 185 -74.57 -37.65 34.23
C LYS A 185 -75.26 -36.48 34.96
N PRO A 186 -74.59 -35.37 35.30
CA PRO A 186 -75.24 -34.21 35.92
C PRO A 186 -76.35 -33.57 35.06
N PHE A 187 -76.20 -33.58 33.73
CA PHE A 187 -77.24 -33.10 32.81
C PHE A 187 -78.48 -33.99 32.88
N GLY A 188 -78.29 -35.30 32.90
CA GLY A 188 -79.35 -36.29 33.07
C GLY A 188 -80.06 -36.13 34.41
N ASP A 189 -79.32 -35.96 35.49
CA ASP A 189 -79.90 -35.73 36.82
C ASP A 189 -80.70 -34.41 36.89
N ALA A 190 -80.24 -33.36 36.21
CA ALA A 190 -80.99 -32.11 36.10
C ALA A 190 -82.27 -32.27 35.25
N LEU A 191 -82.20 -33.02 34.14
CA LEU A 191 -83.36 -33.33 33.31
C LEU A 191 -84.41 -34.16 34.08
N LYS A 192 -83.99 -35.17 34.85
CA LYS A 192 -84.89 -35.97 35.70
C LYS A 192 -85.64 -35.11 36.71
N ARG A 193 -84.94 -34.15 37.34
CA ARG A 193 -85.58 -33.20 38.28
C ARG A 193 -86.62 -32.31 37.61
N LYS A 194 -86.39 -31.92 36.35
CA LYS A 194 -87.29 -31.01 35.60
C LYS A 194 -88.44 -31.74 34.89
N ARG A 195 -88.24 -33.00 34.50
CA ARG A 195 -89.20 -33.82 33.74
C ARG A 195 -89.29 -35.22 34.35
N SER A 196 -89.92 -35.31 35.51
CA SER A 196 -90.03 -36.54 36.31
C SER A 196 -90.79 -37.69 35.63
N SER A 197 -91.56 -37.44 34.56
CA SER A 197 -92.35 -38.45 33.83
C SER A 197 -91.72 -38.94 32.52
N SER A 198 -90.51 -38.48 32.15
CA SER A 198 -89.84 -38.90 30.91
C SER A 198 -89.21 -40.30 31.05
N SER A 199 -89.20 -41.09 29.97
CA SER A 199 -88.54 -42.41 29.98
C SER A 199 -87.03 -42.28 30.22
N ALA A 200 -86.44 -43.30 30.83
CA ALA A 200 -85.02 -43.32 31.16
C ALA A 200 -84.13 -43.13 29.92
N ASP A 201 -84.50 -43.75 28.79
CA ASP A 201 -83.76 -43.67 27.53
C ASP A 201 -83.82 -42.27 26.91
N LEU A 202 -84.99 -41.60 26.97
CA LEU A 202 -85.12 -40.22 26.49
C LEU A 202 -84.26 -39.26 27.31
N VAL A 203 -84.21 -39.46 28.62
CA VAL A 203 -83.36 -38.64 29.50
C VAL A 203 -81.88 -38.90 29.23
N ALA A 204 -81.47 -40.16 29.03
CA ALA A 204 -80.08 -40.51 28.70
C ALA A 204 -79.64 -39.85 27.38
N ASN A 205 -80.46 -39.96 26.33
CA ASN A 205 -80.13 -39.36 25.04
C ASN A 205 -80.07 -37.83 25.10
N GLN A 206 -81.04 -37.17 25.74
CA GLN A 206 -81.03 -35.71 25.91
C GLN A 206 -79.87 -35.24 26.78
N SER A 207 -79.48 -36.03 27.78
CA SER A 207 -78.34 -35.76 28.65
C SER A 207 -77.03 -35.70 27.84
N VAL A 208 -76.80 -36.67 26.95
CA VAL A 208 -75.62 -36.69 26.07
C VAL A 208 -75.65 -35.53 25.09
N LEU A 209 -76.80 -35.25 24.46
CA LEU A 209 -76.93 -34.13 23.52
C LEU A 209 -76.65 -32.77 24.19
N LEU A 210 -77.15 -32.55 25.40
CA LEU A 210 -76.87 -31.34 26.17
C LEU A 210 -75.39 -31.27 26.56
N CYS A 211 -74.80 -32.38 27.00
CA CYS A 211 -73.38 -32.45 27.33
C CYS A 211 -72.52 -32.04 26.13
N ASN A 212 -72.73 -32.66 24.97
CA ASN A 212 -72.00 -32.36 23.74
C ASN A 212 -72.22 -30.92 23.28
N PHE A 213 -73.44 -30.39 23.43
CA PHE A 213 -73.72 -28.99 23.12
C PHE A 213 -72.89 -28.06 24.00
N TRP A 214 -72.83 -28.31 25.31
CA TRP A 214 -72.01 -27.52 26.22
C TRP A 214 -70.52 -27.65 25.90
N GLU A 215 -70.02 -28.84 25.58
CA GLU A 215 -68.63 -29.03 25.14
C GLU A 215 -68.31 -28.20 23.89
N LEU A 216 -69.19 -28.21 22.88
CA LEU A 216 -69.01 -27.41 21.67
C LEU A 216 -68.98 -25.92 22.01
N MET A 217 -69.93 -25.44 22.82
CA MET A 217 -70.00 -24.02 23.18
C MET A 217 -68.80 -23.58 24.03
N LEU A 218 -68.25 -24.45 24.88
CA LEU A 218 -67.02 -24.16 25.65
C LEU A 218 -65.78 -23.98 24.79
N THR A 219 -65.78 -24.46 23.54
CA THR A 219 -64.67 -24.21 22.59
C THR A 219 -64.73 -22.81 21.98
N ASP A 220 -65.90 -22.16 21.99
CA ASP A 220 -66.08 -20.81 21.47
C ASP A 220 -65.68 -19.76 22.52
N GLN A 221 -64.62 -19.01 22.23
CA GLN A 221 -64.13 -17.95 23.12
C GLN A 221 -65.13 -16.78 23.26
N ALA A 222 -66.05 -16.60 22.31
CA ALA A 222 -67.08 -15.58 22.37
C ALA A 222 -68.32 -16.02 23.17
N TRP A 223 -68.39 -17.28 23.58
CA TRP A 223 -69.50 -17.77 24.37
C TRP A 223 -69.32 -17.41 25.86
N HIS A 224 -70.24 -16.59 26.37
CA HIS A 224 -70.25 -16.13 27.75
C HIS A 224 -71.55 -16.55 28.44
N PRO A 225 -71.69 -17.82 28.88
CA PRO A 225 -72.91 -18.36 29.47
C PRO A 225 -73.31 -17.63 30.77
N PHE A 226 -72.33 -17.04 31.44
CA PHE A 226 -72.49 -16.25 32.65
C PHE A 226 -72.01 -14.82 32.38
N LYS A 227 -72.90 -13.83 32.52
CA LYS A 227 -72.53 -12.41 32.46
C LYS A 227 -72.76 -11.80 33.83
N ILE A 228 -71.69 -11.29 34.46
CA ILE A 228 -71.80 -10.58 35.73
C ILE A 228 -72.14 -9.12 35.42
N THR A 229 -73.27 -8.65 35.94
CA THR A 229 -73.71 -7.26 35.80
C THR A 229 -74.00 -6.64 37.16
N LEU A 230 -73.79 -5.34 37.27
CA LEU A 230 -74.16 -4.59 38.47
C LEU A 230 -75.64 -4.20 38.35
N VAL A 231 -76.48 -4.79 39.20
CA VAL A 231 -77.91 -4.44 39.31
C VAL A 231 -78.14 -3.97 40.74
N ASP A 232 -78.58 -2.73 40.91
CA ASP A 232 -78.81 -2.07 42.21
C ASP A 232 -77.59 -2.11 43.15
N GLY A 233 -76.39 -1.88 42.61
CA GLY A 233 -75.15 -1.83 43.39
C GLY A 233 -74.62 -3.19 43.85
N LYS A 234 -75.25 -4.31 43.45
CA LYS A 234 -74.77 -5.67 43.73
C LYS A 234 -74.42 -6.39 42.42
N HIS A 235 -73.31 -7.13 42.44
CA HIS A 235 -72.96 -8.02 41.34
C HIS A 235 -73.95 -9.19 41.28
N GLN A 236 -74.67 -9.30 40.17
CA GLN A 236 -75.58 -10.41 39.90
C GLN A 236 -75.12 -11.16 38.65
N VAL A 237 -75.22 -12.49 38.70
CA VAL A 237 -74.94 -13.36 37.54
C VAL A 237 -76.21 -13.45 36.70
N ILE A 238 -76.17 -12.90 35.50
CA ILE A 238 -77.19 -13.09 34.48
C ILE A 238 -76.79 -14.28 33.61
N TYR A 239 -77.69 -15.25 33.50
CA TYR A 239 -77.54 -16.39 32.60
C TYR A 239 -78.07 -16.01 31.21
N HIS A 240 -77.26 -16.10 30.17
CA HIS A 240 -77.79 -15.98 28.81
C HIS A 240 -78.64 -17.21 28.50
N SER A 241 -79.95 -17.01 28.28
CA SER A 241 -80.88 -18.10 28.02
C SER A 241 -80.59 -18.75 26.67
N ILE A 242 -80.07 -19.97 26.69
CA ILE A 242 -80.02 -20.81 25.50
C ILE A 242 -81.40 -21.44 25.36
N SER A 243 -82.19 -20.93 24.42
CA SER A 243 -83.45 -21.56 24.06
C SER A 243 -83.14 -22.85 23.29
N LEU A 244 -83.07 -23.98 23.99
CA LEU A 244 -83.20 -25.27 23.34
C LEU A 244 -84.65 -25.38 22.87
N ALA A 245 -84.86 -25.07 21.60
CA ALA A 245 -86.10 -25.39 20.92
C ALA A 245 -86.42 -26.85 21.25
N THR A 246 -87.54 -27.06 21.95
CA THR A 246 -88.11 -28.37 22.13
C THR A 246 -88.41 -28.91 20.74
N TYR A 247 -87.56 -29.81 20.25
CA TYR A 247 -87.91 -30.67 19.12
C TYR A 247 -89.01 -31.60 19.63
N THR A 248 -90.25 -31.11 19.56
CA THR A 248 -91.44 -31.93 19.66
C THR A 248 -91.57 -32.64 18.32
N SER A 249 -91.37 -33.97 18.33
CA SER A 249 -91.84 -34.84 17.24
C SER A 249 -93.26 -34.45 16.86
N SER A 250 -93.49 -34.23 15.56
CA SER A 250 -94.73 -34.65 14.91
C SER A 250 -94.58 -36.11 14.50
#